data_AF-A0A3C2C648-F1
#
_entry.id   AF-A0A3C2C648-F1
#
_cell.length_a   1.000
_cell.length_b   1.000
_cell.length_c   1.000
_cell.angle_alpha   90.00
_cell.angle_beta   90.00
_cell.angle_gamma   90.00
#
_symmetry.space_group_name_H-M   'P 1'
#
loop_
_entity.id
_entity.type
_entity.pdbx_description
1 polymer ?
#
loop_
_entity_poly.entity_id
_entity_poly.type
_entity_poly.pdbx_seq_one_letter_code
_entity_poly.pdbx_strand_id
1 'polypeptide(L)'
;MITPFLLCICITSDANYWQRSERFIFPPSIKHNTGKRRNQGGKRMRSALRWISLLVMVMCLILINGCGQRPERKPLTPKLKIIVALSDLCLDGNQIVRKVMEERSKKEDVELTFLDAKSDAREQERQLERILEKRSQRVKTVVIQAVDPTSIYSVIERFKKENIKIVTLETLPQNVPVDGYVASDHSMAGQLQARFVLNVLKGAEGEIIPPVDSRRLPFNAVILKGDPSDLIAEGVVAGIRSVFNEDSRVRVIQEVEHVRGKPESAVITVRQLLAKYNNQIDLILATDSRLAMAGVQALKSAGLNKRVLTLGFGADKEASRALLAGEHDAEVDPMPELLGQYAFDAAVNLAGAAHWQYDTRVLSGDYSVPARIIPVRLIKKTNAYLLEQRWGKEIRSGGFESGEEGKKEQEKGKGGENGQDQEKRQDEGEQGSQEGNGQKKKTRLRITTQEGKKIEMDIPGEIKSIETVEEGQEKQQDTAGTEDIGGE
;
A
#
# COMPACT_ATOMS: atom_id res chain seq x y z
N MET A 1 20.75 0.06 -61.29
CA MET A 1 20.61 1.40 -60.67
C MET A 1 21.07 1.29 -59.22
N ILE A 2 22.26 1.84 -58.98
CA ILE A 2 22.88 2.39 -57.76
C ILE A 2 22.71 1.63 -56.42
N THR A 3 23.87 1.16 -55.95
CA THR A 3 24.32 0.66 -54.63
C THR A 3 24.76 1.81 -53.67
N PRO A 4 25.11 1.52 -52.39
CA PRO A 4 24.87 2.36 -51.19
C PRO A 4 26.12 3.11 -50.67
N PHE A 5 26.00 3.88 -49.58
CA PHE A 5 27.14 4.20 -48.69
C PHE A 5 26.74 4.42 -47.22
N LEU A 6 27.32 3.59 -46.34
CA LEU A 6 27.51 3.79 -44.90
C LEU A 6 28.77 4.67 -44.70
N LEU A 7 28.77 5.58 -43.72
CA LEU A 7 30.00 5.86 -42.97
C LEU A 7 29.71 6.33 -41.53
N CYS A 8 30.48 5.73 -40.63
CA CYS A 8 30.52 5.81 -39.18
C CYS A 8 31.46 6.95 -38.74
N ILE A 9 31.20 7.68 -37.63
CA ILE A 9 32.26 8.20 -36.74
C ILE A 9 31.75 8.25 -35.29
N CYS A 10 32.36 7.44 -34.42
CA CYS A 10 32.42 7.59 -32.96
C CYS A 10 33.61 8.50 -32.59
N ILE A 11 33.50 9.30 -31.53
CA ILE A 11 34.66 9.83 -30.80
C ILE A 11 34.42 9.66 -29.30
N THR A 12 35.33 8.92 -28.67
CA THR A 12 35.50 8.68 -27.22
C THR A 12 36.85 9.23 -26.75
N SER A 13 36.96 9.52 -25.44
CA SER A 13 38.19 9.55 -24.59
C SER A 13 39.14 10.76 -24.81
N ASP A 14 39.84 11.36 -23.84
CA ASP A 14 40.09 11.17 -22.39
C ASP A 14 40.68 12.51 -21.86
N ALA A 15 40.29 13.01 -20.68
CA ALA A 15 40.94 12.87 -19.36
C ALA A 15 42.32 13.56 -19.14
N ASN A 16 42.28 14.60 -18.30
CA ASN A 16 43.20 14.98 -17.20
C ASN A 16 44.73 15.07 -17.40
N TYR A 17 45.29 16.25 -17.12
CA TYR A 17 46.54 16.40 -16.36
C TYR A 17 46.57 17.71 -15.54
N TRP A 18 47.27 17.64 -14.40
CA TRP A 18 47.18 18.46 -13.19
C TRP A 18 48.28 19.56 -13.08
N GLN A 19 47.95 20.64 -12.34
CA GLN A 19 48.75 21.37 -11.31
C GLN A 19 49.80 22.48 -11.61
N ARG A 20 49.60 23.61 -10.89
CA ARG A 20 50.56 24.56 -10.22
C ARG A 20 51.58 25.33 -11.10
N SER A 21 52.02 26.58 -10.84
CA SER A 21 52.09 27.42 -9.63
C SER A 21 52.51 28.88 -9.97
N GLU A 22 52.09 29.82 -9.11
CA GLU A 22 52.84 31.01 -8.60
C GLU A 22 53.22 32.26 -9.46
N ARG A 23 52.54 33.36 -9.11
CA ARG A 23 53.01 34.71 -8.68
C ARG A 23 54.16 35.46 -9.40
N PHE A 24 53.78 36.63 -9.93
CA PHE A 24 54.34 37.99 -9.73
C PHE A 24 55.86 38.22 -9.75
N ILE A 25 56.39 38.98 -10.74
CA ILE A 25 57.38 40.07 -10.57
C ILE A 25 57.21 41.14 -11.69
N PHE A 26 57.30 42.42 -11.31
CA PHE A 26 57.28 43.67 -12.11
C PHE A 26 58.38 43.77 -13.20
N PRO A 27 58.22 44.65 -14.22
CA PRO A 27 59.36 45.28 -14.89
C PRO A 27 59.50 46.79 -14.56
N PRO A 28 60.72 47.35 -14.65
CA PRO A 28 61.04 48.71 -14.24
C PRO A 28 60.99 49.76 -15.38
N SER A 29 61.21 50.99 -14.92
CA SER A 29 61.16 52.30 -15.55
C SER A 29 62.30 52.63 -16.56
N ILE A 30 61.89 53.19 -17.71
CA ILE A 30 62.41 54.36 -18.47
C ILE A 30 63.91 54.42 -18.89
N LYS A 31 64.20 54.60 -20.20
CA LYS A 31 64.78 55.84 -20.80
C LYS A 31 64.96 55.80 -22.34
N HIS A 32 64.92 57.02 -22.87
CA HIS A 32 64.81 57.52 -24.24
C HIS A 32 65.76 56.95 -25.31
N ASN A 33 65.27 56.92 -26.56
CA ASN A 33 66.08 57.36 -27.69
C ASN A 33 65.25 58.11 -28.76
N THR A 34 65.82 59.20 -29.22
CA THR A 34 65.31 60.19 -30.18
C THR A 34 65.48 59.71 -31.62
N GLY A 35 64.43 59.84 -32.43
CA GLY A 35 64.51 59.57 -33.88
C GLY A 35 63.35 60.17 -34.66
N LYS A 36 63.56 61.35 -35.24
CA LYS A 36 62.69 61.99 -36.23
C LYS A 36 62.31 61.02 -37.36
N ARG A 37 61.02 60.75 -37.59
CA ARG A 37 60.48 60.47 -38.93
C ARG A 37 59.09 61.07 -39.16
N ARG A 38 59.10 62.01 -40.11
CA ARG A 38 58.07 62.48 -41.05
C ARG A 38 56.59 62.17 -40.76
N ASN A 39 55.89 63.29 -40.65
CA ASN A 39 54.45 63.50 -40.61
C ASN A 39 53.76 62.94 -41.89
N GLN A 40 53.12 61.78 -41.79
CA GLN A 40 52.07 61.33 -42.70
C GLN A 40 51.00 60.58 -41.88
N GLY A 41 49.87 61.22 -41.59
CA GLY A 41 48.81 60.53 -40.83
C GLY A 41 47.52 61.28 -40.54
N GLY A 42 47.32 62.51 -41.05
CA GLY A 42 46.11 63.30 -40.73
C GLY A 42 44.80 62.80 -41.35
N LYS A 43 44.83 61.83 -42.27
CA LYS A 43 43.62 61.33 -42.97
C LYS A 43 43.15 59.93 -42.54
N ARG A 44 43.99 59.12 -41.87
CA ARG A 44 43.62 57.76 -41.41
C ARG A 44 42.90 57.72 -40.06
N MET A 45 43.08 58.74 -39.21
CA MET A 45 42.49 58.76 -37.87
C MET A 45 40.98 59.10 -37.89
N ARG A 46 40.53 59.94 -38.84
CA ARG A 46 39.11 60.33 -38.96
C ARG A 46 38.24 59.25 -39.61
N SER A 47 38.81 58.36 -40.42
CA SER A 47 38.09 57.20 -40.94
C SER A 47 37.97 56.11 -39.88
N ALA A 48 39.04 55.80 -39.15
CA ALA A 48 39.01 54.78 -38.09
C ALA A 48 37.99 55.12 -36.97
N LEU A 49 37.90 56.39 -36.56
CA LEU A 49 36.93 56.83 -35.57
C LEU A 49 35.47 56.73 -36.05
N ARG A 50 35.23 56.93 -37.36
CA ARG A 50 33.90 56.75 -37.96
C ARG A 50 33.48 55.28 -38.00
N TRP A 51 34.39 54.36 -38.30
CA TRP A 51 34.11 52.92 -38.30
C TRP A 51 33.89 52.36 -36.90
N ILE A 52 34.63 52.84 -35.89
CA ILE A 52 34.43 52.46 -34.48
C ILE A 52 33.09 52.98 -33.97
N SER A 53 32.72 54.23 -34.29
CA SER A 53 31.41 54.78 -33.93
C SER A 53 30.25 54.04 -34.61
N LEU A 54 30.43 53.57 -35.85
CA LEU A 54 29.43 52.78 -36.57
C LEU A 54 29.29 51.37 -35.98
N LEU A 55 30.40 50.73 -35.59
CA LEU A 55 30.41 49.42 -34.94
C LEU A 55 29.76 49.46 -33.55
N VAL A 56 30.02 50.50 -32.75
CA VAL A 56 29.37 50.70 -31.45
C VAL A 56 27.87 50.95 -31.61
N MET A 57 27.46 51.70 -32.64
CA MET A 57 26.04 51.96 -32.91
C MET A 57 25.29 50.70 -33.38
N VAL A 58 25.92 49.87 -34.22
CA VAL A 58 25.37 48.57 -34.66
C VAL A 58 25.30 47.59 -33.48
N MET A 59 26.31 47.57 -32.59
CA MET A 59 26.28 46.73 -31.39
C MET A 59 25.20 47.16 -30.40
N CYS A 60 24.97 48.47 -30.23
CA CYS A 60 23.85 49.00 -29.44
C CYS A 60 22.48 48.68 -30.07
N LEU A 61 22.35 48.66 -31.40
CA LEU A 61 21.12 48.26 -32.10
C LEU A 61 20.81 46.76 -31.96
N ILE A 62 21.83 45.90 -31.84
CA ILE A 62 21.66 44.46 -31.58
C ILE A 62 21.21 44.20 -30.13
N LEU A 63 21.63 45.04 -29.17
CA LEU A 63 21.25 44.91 -27.75
C LEU A 63 19.82 45.35 -27.44
N ILE A 64 19.16 46.13 -28.31
CA ILE A 64 17.78 46.62 -28.08
C ILE A 64 16.71 45.60 -28.52
N ASN A 65 17.05 44.60 -29.34
CA ASN A 65 16.14 43.50 -29.72
C ASN A 65 16.27 42.25 -28.82
N GLY A 66 17.10 42.29 -27.78
CA GLY A 66 17.41 41.13 -26.91
C GLY A 66 16.50 40.93 -25.70
N CYS A 67 15.60 41.87 -25.38
CA CYS A 67 14.70 41.76 -24.23
C CYS A 67 13.23 41.90 -24.68
N GLY A 68 12.69 40.82 -25.24
CA GLY A 68 11.28 40.78 -25.64
C GLY A 68 10.64 39.39 -25.69
N GLN A 69 11.40 38.31 -25.44
CA GLN A 69 10.79 37.00 -25.23
C GLN A 69 10.40 36.88 -23.77
N ARG A 70 9.14 37.23 -23.47
CA ARG A 70 8.45 36.64 -22.31
C ARG A 70 8.69 35.13 -22.41
N PRO A 71 9.11 34.43 -21.34
CA PRO A 71 9.21 32.98 -21.38
C PRO A 71 7.84 32.47 -21.81
N GLU A 72 7.79 31.91 -23.01
CA GLU A 72 6.60 31.26 -23.54
C GLU A 72 6.29 30.16 -22.51
N ARG A 73 5.24 30.36 -21.72
CA ARG A 73 4.77 29.34 -20.80
C ARG A 73 4.50 28.13 -21.67
N LYS A 74 5.32 27.08 -21.56
CA LYS A 74 5.03 25.79 -22.19
C LYS A 74 3.54 25.53 -21.93
N PRO A 75 2.72 25.26 -22.97
CA PRO A 75 1.32 24.96 -22.75
C PRO A 75 1.28 23.84 -21.70
N LEU A 76 0.58 24.08 -20.59
CA LEU A 76 0.36 23.07 -19.57
C LEU A 76 -0.21 21.85 -20.30
N THR A 77 0.59 20.80 -20.41
CA THR A 77 0.10 19.52 -20.91
C THR A 77 -1.09 19.17 -20.03
N PRO A 78 -2.28 18.96 -20.61
CA PRO A 78 -3.47 18.70 -19.82
C PRO A 78 -3.20 17.47 -18.95
N LYS A 79 -3.39 17.61 -17.63
CA LYS A 79 -3.11 16.54 -16.68
C LYS A 79 -3.90 15.29 -17.08
N LEU A 80 -3.23 14.15 -16.99
CA LEU A 80 -3.86 12.87 -17.23
C LEU A 80 -4.97 12.68 -16.18
N LYS A 81 -6.18 12.34 -16.63
CA LYS A 81 -7.32 12.11 -15.75
C LYS A 81 -7.69 10.63 -15.69
N ILE A 82 -7.75 10.10 -14.47
CA ILE A 82 -8.14 8.72 -14.17
C ILE A 82 -9.33 8.75 -13.21
N ILE A 83 -10.34 7.93 -13.49
CA ILE A 83 -11.46 7.70 -12.59
C ILE A 83 -11.19 6.42 -11.80
N VAL A 84 -11.46 6.41 -10.50
CA VAL A 84 -11.33 5.24 -9.64
C VAL A 84 -12.69 5.00 -8.98
N ALA A 85 -13.44 4.03 -9.46
CA ALA A 85 -14.73 3.63 -8.93
C ALA A 85 -14.56 2.46 -7.96
N LEU A 86 -14.68 2.74 -6.67
CA LEU A 86 -14.58 1.74 -5.61
C LEU A 86 -15.95 1.28 -5.17
N SER A 87 -16.03 0.04 -4.68
CA SER A 87 -17.29 -0.58 -4.25
C SER A 87 -17.87 0.13 -3.03
N ASP A 88 -17.03 0.46 -2.06
CA ASP A 88 -17.42 1.16 -0.83
C ASP A 88 -16.21 1.84 -0.17
N LEU A 89 -16.23 3.16 -0.03
CA LEU A 89 -15.14 3.91 0.62
C LEU A 89 -15.15 3.82 2.16
N CYS A 90 -16.15 3.19 2.77
CA CYS A 90 -16.14 2.92 4.21
C CYS A 90 -15.21 1.76 4.56
N LEU A 91 -14.87 0.89 3.61
CA LEU A 91 -13.95 -0.23 3.83
C LEU A 91 -12.52 0.27 4.02
N ASP A 92 -11.87 -0.22 5.07
CA ASP A 92 -10.51 0.16 5.45
C ASP A 92 -9.50 -0.06 4.32
N GLY A 93 -9.56 -1.23 3.65
CA GLY A 93 -8.74 -1.53 2.47
C GLY A 93 -8.91 -0.50 1.34
N ASN A 94 -10.14 -0.07 1.06
CA ASN A 94 -10.45 0.92 0.02
C ASN A 94 -9.98 2.33 0.40
N GLN A 95 -10.05 2.69 1.69
CA GLN A 95 -9.47 3.95 2.18
C GLN A 95 -7.95 3.98 2.00
N ILE A 96 -7.27 2.85 2.23
CA ILE A 96 -5.82 2.71 2.02
C ILE A 96 -5.47 2.79 0.54
N VAL A 97 -6.19 2.07 -0.31
CA VAL A 97 -6.04 2.15 -1.78
C VAL A 97 -6.15 3.61 -2.24
N ARG A 98 -7.21 4.32 -1.82
CA ARG A 98 -7.38 5.75 -2.14
C ARG A 98 -6.19 6.57 -1.69
N LYS A 99 -5.77 6.45 -0.43
CA LYS A 99 -4.65 7.22 0.13
C LYS A 99 -3.37 7.00 -0.68
N VAL A 100 -3.03 5.75 -0.98
CA VAL A 100 -1.83 5.38 -1.74
C VAL A 100 -1.89 5.96 -3.16
N MET A 101 -3.02 5.83 -3.85
CA MET A 101 -3.19 6.38 -5.19
C MET A 101 -3.11 7.92 -5.18
N GLU A 102 -3.68 8.60 -4.20
CA GLU A 102 -3.60 10.07 -4.05
C GLU A 102 -2.19 10.57 -3.74
N GLU A 103 -1.43 9.84 -2.92
CA GLU A 103 -0.03 10.18 -2.64
C GLU A 103 0.85 10.03 -3.89
N ARG A 104 0.58 9.01 -4.71
CA ARG A 104 1.27 8.80 -5.99
C ARG A 104 0.87 9.81 -7.05
N SER A 105 -0.42 10.12 -7.17
CA SER A 105 -0.93 11.06 -8.17
C SER A 105 -0.31 12.45 -8.05
N LYS A 106 -0.03 12.89 -6.82
CA LYS A 106 0.71 14.14 -6.54
C LYS A 106 2.15 14.13 -7.07
N LYS A 107 2.82 12.97 -7.03
CA LYS A 107 4.21 12.82 -7.49
C LYS A 107 4.30 12.78 -9.03
N GLU A 108 3.29 12.23 -9.68
CA GLU A 108 3.27 11.98 -11.12
C GLU A 108 2.38 12.97 -11.91
N ASP A 109 1.85 14.00 -11.24
CA ASP A 109 0.97 15.04 -11.79
C ASP A 109 -0.30 14.50 -12.50
N VAL A 110 -0.91 13.48 -11.90
CA VAL A 110 -2.13 12.82 -12.38
C VAL A 110 -3.36 13.33 -11.62
N GLU A 111 -4.44 13.63 -12.32
CA GLU A 111 -5.74 13.95 -11.71
C GLU A 111 -6.53 12.66 -11.45
N LEU A 112 -6.85 12.40 -10.18
CA LEU A 112 -7.73 11.30 -9.79
C LEU A 112 -9.12 11.82 -9.42
N THR A 113 -10.15 11.10 -9.83
CA THR A 113 -11.52 11.29 -9.31
C THR A 113 -12.00 9.96 -8.76
N PHE A 114 -12.26 9.92 -7.46
CA PHE A 114 -12.82 8.74 -6.80
C PHE A 114 -14.34 8.78 -6.85
N LEU A 115 -14.94 7.63 -7.12
CA LEU A 115 -16.38 7.38 -7.05
C LEU A 115 -16.61 6.31 -5.98
N ASP A 116 -17.65 6.52 -5.18
CA ASP A 116 -18.03 5.65 -4.08
C ASP A 116 -19.43 5.10 -4.33
N ALA A 117 -19.51 3.80 -4.59
CA ALA A 117 -20.77 3.13 -4.86
C ALA A 117 -21.57 2.77 -3.60
N LYS A 118 -20.97 2.88 -2.40
CA LYS A 118 -21.64 2.56 -1.11
C LYS A 118 -22.29 1.18 -1.10
N SER A 119 -21.61 0.19 -1.67
CA SER A 119 -22.10 -1.17 -1.83
C SER A 119 -23.42 -1.28 -2.64
N ASP A 120 -23.73 -0.32 -3.52
CA ASP A 120 -24.89 -0.33 -4.40
C ASP A 120 -24.47 -0.41 -5.88
N ALA A 121 -24.71 -1.58 -6.49
CA ALA A 121 -24.38 -1.84 -7.89
C ALA A 121 -25.09 -0.91 -8.89
N ARG A 122 -26.33 -0.49 -8.59
CA ARG A 122 -27.09 0.44 -9.46
C ARG A 122 -26.56 1.86 -9.35
N GLU A 123 -26.10 2.27 -8.17
CA GLU A 123 -25.40 3.54 -8.02
C GLU A 123 -24.05 3.51 -8.76
N GLN A 124 -23.29 2.41 -8.66
CA GLN A 124 -22.03 2.26 -9.39
C GLN A 124 -22.23 2.40 -10.90
N GLU A 125 -23.20 1.67 -11.46
CA GLU A 125 -23.52 1.74 -12.90
C GLU A 125 -23.88 3.19 -13.30
N ARG A 126 -24.79 3.84 -12.57
CA ARG A 126 -25.18 5.23 -12.82
C ARG A 126 -24.02 6.22 -12.75
N GLN A 127 -23.11 6.05 -11.79
CA GLN A 127 -21.93 6.90 -11.65
C GLN A 127 -21.01 6.75 -12.87
N LEU A 128 -20.77 5.51 -13.31
CA LEU A 128 -19.94 5.20 -14.48
C LEU A 128 -20.60 5.68 -15.79
N GLU A 129 -21.92 5.56 -15.94
CA GLU A 129 -22.65 6.10 -17.10
C GLU A 129 -22.51 7.61 -17.24
N ARG A 130 -22.57 8.35 -16.13
CA ARG A 130 -22.34 9.80 -16.12
C ARG A 130 -20.92 10.18 -16.56
N ILE A 131 -19.94 9.30 -16.41
CA ILE A 131 -18.59 9.54 -16.96
C ILE A 131 -18.61 9.49 -18.48
N LEU A 132 -19.33 8.52 -19.06
CA LEU A 132 -19.47 8.37 -20.52
C LEU A 132 -20.22 9.55 -21.16
N GLU A 133 -21.22 10.10 -20.48
CA GLU A 133 -21.97 11.27 -20.93
C GLU A 133 -21.08 12.53 -20.97
N LYS A 134 -20.14 12.65 -20.02
CA LYS A 134 -19.24 13.80 -19.89
C LYS A 134 -18.02 13.68 -20.81
N ARG A 135 -18.24 13.46 -22.12
CA ARG A 135 -17.23 13.31 -23.19
C ARG A 135 -16.09 14.35 -23.18
N SER A 136 -16.30 15.50 -22.54
CA SER A 136 -15.32 16.57 -22.32
C SER A 136 -14.23 16.25 -21.27
N GLN A 137 -14.33 15.17 -20.50
CA GLN A 137 -13.43 14.91 -19.35
C GLN A 137 -12.08 14.27 -19.68
N ARG A 138 -11.75 13.97 -20.95
CA ARG A 138 -10.45 13.37 -21.36
C ARG A 138 -10.02 12.15 -20.53
N VAL A 139 -10.98 11.42 -19.95
CA VAL A 139 -10.72 10.18 -19.20
C VAL A 139 -10.15 9.16 -20.17
N LYS A 140 -8.97 8.62 -19.85
CA LYS A 140 -8.30 7.60 -20.66
C LYS A 140 -8.36 6.22 -20.03
N THR A 141 -8.46 6.16 -18.71
CA THR A 141 -8.52 4.92 -17.97
C THR A 141 -9.45 5.05 -16.78
N VAL A 142 -10.18 4.00 -16.50
CA VAL A 142 -11.03 3.85 -15.31
C VAL A 142 -10.54 2.62 -14.55
N VAL A 143 -10.32 2.78 -13.25
CA VAL A 143 -10.12 1.68 -12.32
C VAL A 143 -11.49 1.36 -11.70
N ILE A 144 -11.92 0.10 -11.75
CA ILE A 144 -13.24 -0.34 -11.25
C ILE A 144 -13.06 -1.51 -10.30
N GLN A 145 -13.48 -1.34 -9.05
CA GLN A 145 -13.77 -2.45 -8.15
C GLN A 145 -15.28 -2.69 -8.17
N ALA A 146 -15.72 -3.71 -8.89
CA ALA A 146 -17.15 -3.95 -9.09
C ALA A 146 -17.84 -4.31 -7.76
N VAL A 147 -19.01 -3.70 -7.50
CA VAL A 147 -19.89 -4.12 -6.39
C VAL A 147 -20.49 -5.49 -6.69
N ASP A 148 -20.94 -5.69 -7.92
CA ASP A 148 -21.45 -6.96 -8.44
C ASP A 148 -20.71 -7.25 -9.76
N PRO A 149 -20.02 -8.39 -9.88
CA PRO A 149 -19.24 -8.74 -11.07
C PRO A 149 -20.10 -8.91 -12.33
N THR A 150 -21.42 -9.08 -12.20
CA THR A 150 -22.34 -9.29 -13.33
C THR A 150 -23.05 -8.02 -13.79
N SER A 151 -23.18 -7.02 -12.91
CA SER A 151 -24.01 -5.83 -13.18
C SER A 151 -23.30 -4.77 -14.04
N ILE A 152 -21.98 -4.86 -14.23
CA ILE A 152 -21.20 -3.78 -14.86
C ILE A 152 -20.82 -4.04 -16.32
N TYR A 153 -21.31 -5.14 -16.90
CA TYR A 153 -20.99 -5.54 -18.28
C TYR A 153 -21.32 -4.44 -19.31
N SER A 154 -22.56 -3.92 -19.23
CA SER A 154 -23.10 -2.90 -20.15
C SER A 154 -22.21 -1.65 -20.22
N VAL A 155 -21.79 -1.16 -19.06
CA VAL A 155 -21.00 0.07 -18.94
C VAL A 155 -19.55 -0.15 -19.36
N ILE A 156 -18.98 -1.32 -19.08
CA ILE A 156 -17.65 -1.71 -19.57
C ILE A 156 -17.61 -1.72 -21.10
N GLU A 157 -18.58 -2.34 -21.76
CA GLU A 157 -18.62 -2.36 -23.24
C GLU A 157 -18.67 -0.95 -23.84
N ARG A 158 -19.41 -0.03 -23.20
CA ARG A 158 -19.49 1.36 -23.62
C ARG A 158 -18.17 2.09 -23.42
N PHE A 159 -17.46 1.88 -22.31
CA PHE A 159 -16.11 2.41 -22.13
C PHE A 159 -15.15 1.95 -23.22
N LYS A 160 -15.20 0.67 -23.60
CA LYS A 160 -14.39 0.14 -24.71
C LYS A 160 -14.71 0.82 -26.04
N LYS A 161 -16.00 1.04 -26.35
CA LYS A 161 -16.44 1.76 -27.57
C LYS A 161 -15.92 3.20 -27.62
N GLU A 162 -15.76 3.85 -26.48
CA GLU A 162 -15.17 5.19 -26.35
C GLU A 162 -13.63 5.17 -26.22
N ASN A 163 -12.99 4.00 -26.41
CA ASN A 163 -11.55 3.79 -26.29
C ASN A 163 -10.98 4.18 -24.91
N ILE A 164 -11.77 3.96 -23.85
CA ILE A 164 -11.37 4.12 -22.46
C ILE A 164 -10.87 2.75 -21.95
N LYS A 165 -9.66 2.74 -21.40
CA LYS A 165 -9.05 1.54 -20.82
C LYS A 165 -9.65 1.21 -19.46
N ILE A 166 -9.70 -0.06 -19.13
CA ILE A 166 -10.38 -0.54 -17.92
C ILE A 166 -9.41 -1.41 -17.14
N VAL A 167 -9.13 -1.00 -15.90
CA VAL A 167 -8.41 -1.81 -14.91
C VAL A 167 -9.42 -2.25 -13.87
N THR A 168 -9.55 -3.55 -13.64
CA THR A 168 -10.38 -4.06 -12.55
C THR A 168 -9.55 -4.31 -11.31
N LEU A 169 -10.12 -3.99 -10.16
CA LEU A 169 -9.47 -4.13 -8.86
C LEU A 169 -10.26 -5.12 -8.00
N GLU A 170 -9.58 -6.13 -7.47
CA GLU A 170 -10.11 -7.21 -6.60
C GLU A 170 -11.20 -8.08 -7.23
N THR A 171 -12.31 -7.49 -7.69
CA THR A 171 -13.44 -8.20 -8.29
C THR A 171 -13.33 -8.20 -9.81
N LEU A 172 -13.06 -9.36 -10.40
CA LEU A 172 -13.05 -9.53 -11.86
C LEU A 172 -14.49 -9.67 -12.38
N PRO A 173 -14.99 -8.74 -13.22
CA PRO A 173 -16.32 -8.85 -13.81
C PRO A 173 -16.39 -10.02 -14.80
N GLN A 174 -17.56 -10.64 -14.90
CA GLN A 174 -17.75 -11.86 -15.68
C GLN A 174 -17.92 -11.58 -17.18
N ASN A 175 -17.23 -12.39 -17.99
CA ASN A 175 -17.40 -12.46 -19.44
C ASN A 175 -17.23 -11.10 -20.15
N VAL A 176 -16.30 -10.25 -19.71
CA VAL A 176 -16.14 -8.90 -20.30
C VAL A 176 -14.67 -8.51 -20.52
N PRO A 177 -14.32 -7.87 -21.66
CA PRO A 177 -12.92 -7.61 -22.00
C PRO A 177 -12.35 -6.37 -21.27
N VAL A 178 -11.65 -6.59 -20.16
CA VAL A 178 -10.91 -5.54 -19.45
C VAL A 178 -9.42 -5.54 -19.83
N ASP A 179 -8.76 -4.39 -19.69
CA ASP A 179 -7.38 -4.18 -20.14
C ASP A 179 -6.33 -4.57 -19.07
N GLY A 180 -6.75 -4.65 -17.80
CA GLY A 180 -5.93 -5.18 -16.72
C GLY A 180 -6.75 -5.59 -15.51
N TYR A 181 -6.21 -6.51 -14.72
CA TYR A 181 -6.79 -6.98 -13.47
C TYR A 181 -5.72 -6.97 -12.37
N VAL A 182 -5.99 -6.30 -11.26
CA VAL A 182 -5.12 -6.27 -10.08
C VAL A 182 -5.91 -6.81 -8.90
N ALA A 183 -5.42 -7.87 -8.26
CA ALA A 183 -6.10 -8.46 -7.11
C ALA A 183 -5.10 -9.14 -6.19
N SER A 184 -5.51 -9.33 -4.94
CA SER A 184 -4.87 -10.21 -3.99
C SER A 184 -5.20 -11.68 -4.29
N ASP A 185 -4.33 -12.60 -3.85
CA ASP A 185 -4.58 -14.04 -3.98
C ASP A 185 -5.58 -14.53 -2.91
N HIS A 186 -6.87 -14.50 -3.26
CA HIS A 186 -7.96 -14.88 -2.36
C HIS A 186 -7.93 -16.37 -1.98
N SER A 187 -7.53 -17.24 -2.90
CA SER A 187 -7.39 -18.68 -2.61
C SER A 187 -6.26 -18.93 -1.62
N MET A 188 -5.09 -18.30 -1.86
CA MET A 188 -3.99 -18.36 -0.89
C MET A 188 -4.40 -17.79 0.47
N ALA A 189 -5.24 -16.76 0.52
CA ALA A 189 -5.72 -16.22 1.79
C ALA A 189 -6.48 -17.26 2.61
N GLY A 190 -7.40 -17.98 1.99
CA GLY A 190 -8.09 -19.10 2.63
C GLY A 190 -7.15 -20.23 3.05
N GLN A 191 -6.19 -20.57 2.20
CA GLN A 191 -5.18 -21.59 2.51
C GLN A 191 -4.32 -21.18 3.73
N LEU A 192 -3.93 -19.91 3.83
CA LEU A 192 -3.17 -19.39 4.97
C LEU A 192 -3.99 -19.47 6.26
N GLN A 193 -5.27 -19.13 6.23
CA GLN A 193 -6.15 -19.27 7.39
C GLN A 193 -6.21 -20.74 7.86
N ALA A 194 -6.50 -21.66 6.95
CA ALA A 194 -6.62 -23.08 7.27
C ALA A 194 -5.28 -23.72 7.71
N ARG A 195 -4.17 -23.38 7.05
CA ARG A 195 -2.84 -23.88 7.43
C ARG A 195 -2.41 -23.39 8.80
N PHE A 196 -2.72 -22.13 9.14
CA PHE A 196 -2.47 -21.61 10.48
C PHE A 196 -3.19 -22.44 11.54
N VAL A 197 -4.49 -22.71 11.34
CA VAL A 197 -5.25 -23.60 12.22
C VAL A 197 -4.55 -24.95 12.35
N LEU A 198 -4.22 -25.60 11.24
CA LEU A 198 -3.58 -26.92 11.28
C LEU A 198 -2.23 -26.92 12.02
N ASN A 199 -1.43 -25.86 11.88
CA ASN A 199 -0.14 -25.70 12.56
C ASN A 199 -0.30 -25.56 14.07
N VAL A 200 -1.27 -24.75 14.49
CA VAL A 200 -1.63 -24.58 15.91
C VAL A 200 -2.06 -25.90 16.51
N LEU A 201 -2.89 -26.65 15.80
CA LEU A 201 -3.35 -27.98 16.23
C LEU A 201 -2.24 -29.04 16.25
N LYS A 202 -1.14 -28.85 15.51
CA LYS A 202 0.07 -29.71 15.60
C LYS A 202 1.00 -29.31 16.76
N GLY A 203 0.72 -28.20 17.45
CA GLY A 203 1.62 -27.66 18.46
C GLY A 203 2.93 -27.13 17.87
N ALA A 204 2.89 -26.56 16.66
CA ALA A 204 4.08 -25.96 16.03
C ALA A 204 4.70 -24.89 16.94
N GLU A 205 6.03 -24.92 17.07
CA GLU A 205 6.77 -23.99 17.93
C GLU A 205 6.46 -22.52 17.57
N GLY A 206 6.19 -21.70 18.59
CA GLY A 206 5.87 -20.27 18.42
C GLY A 206 4.41 -19.96 18.09
N GLU A 207 3.56 -20.96 17.86
CA GLU A 207 2.11 -20.78 17.71
C GLU A 207 1.43 -20.88 19.09
N ILE A 208 1.28 -19.74 19.78
CA ILE A 208 0.54 -19.66 21.05
C ILE A 208 -0.88 -19.21 20.74
N ILE A 209 -1.82 -20.14 20.84
CA ILE A 209 -3.27 -19.87 20.72
C ILE A 209 -3.96 -20.53 21.90
N PRO A 210 -5.10 -19.99 22.38
CA PRO A 210 -5.90 -20.56 23.45
C PRO A 210 -5.92 -22.08 23.46
N PRO A 211 -5.94 -22.72 24.64
CA PRO A 211 -5.95 -24.18 24.76
C PRO A 211 -7.21 -24.72 24.11
N VAL A 212 -7.13 -25.04 22.82
CA VAL A 212 -8.16 -25.79 22.12
C VAL A 212 -8.04 -27.21 22.68
N ASP A 213 -9.12 -27.76 23.25
CA ASP A 213 -9.08 -29.09 23.86
C ASP A 213 -8.78 -30.13 22.78
N SER A 214 -7.50 -30.43 22.62
CA SER A 214 -6.98 -31.27 21.54
C SER A 214 -7.31 -32.75 21.72
N ARG A 215 -8.00 -33.09 22.81
CA ARG A 215 -8.53 -34.44 23.06
C ARG A 215 -9.82 -34.72 22.27
N ARG A 216 -10.40 -33.71 21.61
CA ARG A 216 -11.64 -33.83 20.85
C ARG A 216 -11.42 -33.56 19.36
N LEU A 217 -10.99 -34.60 18.65
CA LEU A 217 -10.95 -34.62 17.20
C LEU A 217 -12.24 -35.22 16.61
N PRO A 218 -12.73 -34.72 15.45
CA PRO A 218 -12.25 -33.53 14.73
C PRO A 218 -12.68 -32.23 15.44
N PHE A 219 -11.88 -31.17 15.30
CA PHE A 219 -12.27 -29.82 15.71
C PHE A 219 -13.38 -29.29 14.81
N ASN A 220 -14.39 -28.68 15.41
CA ASN A 220 -15.54 -28.15 14.69
C ASN A 220 -15.29 -26.70 14.25
N ALA A 221 -15.25 -26.48 12.93
CA ALA A 221 -15.11 -25.17 12.32
C ALA A 221 -16.44 -24.60 11.81
N VAL A 222 -16.63 -23.30 12.01
CA VAL A 222 -17.67 -22.50 11.36
C VAL A 222 -17.01 -21.52 10.41
N ILE A 223 -17.56 -21.39 9.21
CA ILE A 223 -17.16 -20.38 8.22
C ILE A 223 -18.23 -19.30 8.14
N LEU A 224 -17.85 -18.05 8.38
CA LEU A 224 -18.67 -16.85 8.16
C LEU A 224 -18.28 -16.26 6.80
N LYS A 225 -19.06 -16.58 5.79
CA LYS A 225 -18.86 -16.11 4.42
C LYS A 225 -19.60 -14.79 4.19
N GLY A 226 -18.99 -13.91 3.41
CA GLY A 226 -19.57 -12.65 2.95
C GLY A 226 -20.79 -12.82 2.04
N ASP A 227 -21.01 -11.84 1.16
CA ASP A 227 -22.14 -11.89 0.24
C ASP A 227 -22.01 -13.08 -0.73
N PRO A 228 -23.11 -13.79 -1.09
CA PRO A 228 -23.06 -14.90 -2.03
C PRO A 228 -22.51 -14.54 -3.42
N SER A 229 -22.64 -13.27 -3.83
CA SER A 229 -22.12 -12.76 -5.10
C SER A 229 -20.66 -12.28 -5.05
N ASP A 230 -20.05 -12.27 -3.86
CA ASP A 230 -18.68 -11.82 -3.67
C ASP A 230 -17.66 -12.91 -4.05
N LEU A 231 -16.97 -12.70 -5.17
CA LEU A 231 -15.93 -13.60 -5.67
C LEU A 231 -14.71 -13.67 -4.74
N ILE A 232 -14.46 -12.63 -3.94
CA ILE A 232 -13.38 -12.62 -2.94
C ILE A 232 -13.71 -13.64 -1.86
N ALA A 233 -14.92 -13.56 -1.29
CA ALA A 233 -15.38 -14.49 -0.26
C ALA A 233 -15.39 -15.94 -0.76
N GLU A 234 -15.83 -16.17 -2.00
CA GLU A 234 -15.78 -17.50 -2.61
C GLU A 234 -14.34 -18.03 -2.73
N GLY A 235 -13.40 -17.19 -3.20
CA GLY A 235 -11.98 -17.56 -3.31
C GLY A 235 -11.38 -17.94 -1.96
N VAL A 236 -11.65 -17.16 -0.91
CA VAL A 236 -11.19 -17.45 0.46
C VAL A 236 -11.78 -18.77 0.96
N VAL A 237 -13.08 -19.01 0.81
CA VAL A 237 -13.70 -20.27 1.24
C VAL A 237 -13.16 -21.47 0.47
N ALA A 238 -12.95 -21.34 -0.84
CA ALA A 238 -12.33 -22.39 -1.65
C ALA A 238 -10.92 -22.75 -1.15
N GLY A 239 -10.12 -21.75 -0.77
CA GLY A 239 -8.80 -21.93 -0.17
C GLY A 239 -8.84 -22.59 1.21
N ILE A 240 -9.82 -22.25 2.06
CA ILE A 240 -10.02 -22.93 3.36
C ILE A 240 -10.34 -24.40 3.12
N ARG A 241 -11.30 -24.69 2.23
CA ARG A 241 -11.77 -26.04 1.93
C ARG A 241 -10.66 -26.91 1.33
N SER A 242 -9.83 -26.36 0.44
CA SER A 242 -8.74 -27.14 -0.18
C SER A 242 -7.78 -27.71 0.86
N VAL A 243 -7.46 -26.94 1.91
CA VAL A 243 -6.59 -27.40 2.99
C VAL A 243 -7.31 -28.34 3.97
N PHE A 244 -8.53 -28.02 4.40
CA PHE A 244 -9.25 -28.87 5.36
C PHE A 244 -9.74 -30.20 4.76
N ASN A 245 -9.97 -30.27 3.45
CA ASN A 245 -10.32 -31.54 2.79
C ASN A 245 -9.14 -32.53 2.77
N GLU A 246 -7.91 -32.04 2.91
CA GLU A 246 -6.70 -32.88 2.97
C GLU A 246 -6.35 -33.31 4.42
N ASP A 247 -6.98 -32.72 5.44
CA ASP A 247 -6.65 -32.98 6.85
C ASP A 247 -7.90 -33.14 7.72
N SER A 248 -8.19 -34.37 8.12
CA SER A 248 -9.39 -34.74 8.89
C SER A 248 -9.43 -34.24 10.33
N ARG A 249 -8.39 -33.54 10.80
CA ARG A 249 -8.37 -32.96 12.16
C ARG A 249 -9.37 -31.82 12.33
N VAL A 250 -9.80 -31.20 11.23
CA VAL A 250 -10.81 -30.15 11.24
C VAL A 250 -12.01 -30.59 10.41
N ARG A 251 -13.21 -30.36 10.94
CA ARG A 251 -14.47 -30.56 10.24
C ARG A 251 -15.23 -29.24 10.19
N VAL A 252 -15.51 -28.76 8.99
CA VAL A 252 -16.45 -27.64 8.79
C VAL A 252 -17.86 -28.15 9.08
N ILE A 253 -18.43 -27.69 10.20
CA ILE A 253 -19.78 -28.10 10.64
C ILE A 253 -20.88 -27.16 10.15
N GLN A 254 -20.51 -25.94 9.75
CA GLN A 254 -21.40 -24.98 9.15
C GLN A 254 -20.61 -23.94 8.34
N GLU A 255 -21.15 -23.61 7.17
CA GLU A 255 -20.83 -22.39 6.43
C GLU A 255 -22.10 -21.55 6.35
N VAL A 256 -22.01 -20.25 6.58
CA VAL A 256 -23.14 -19.33 6.55
C VAL A 256 -22.78 -18.09 5.75
N GLU A 257 -23.61 -17.78 4.77
CA GLU A 257 -23.51 -16.59 3.93
C GLU A 257 -24.18 -15.39 4.61
N HIS A 258 -23.55 -14.22 4.50
CA HIS A 258 -24.03 -12.98 5.10
C HIS A 258 -24.27 -11.97 3.99
N VAL A 259 -25.53 -11.87 3.56
CA VAL A 259 -25.96 -10.93 2.50
C VAL A 259 -25.50 -9.51 2.83
N ARG A 260 -24.83 -8.87 1.86
CA ARG A 260 -24.15 -7.57 1.95
C ARG A 260 -23.01 -7.49 2.98
N GLY A 261 -22.49 -8.62 3.45
CA GLY A 261 -21.39 -8.68 4.42
C GLY A 261 -21.68 -7.95 5.74
N LYS A 262 -22.94 -7.91 6.17
CA LYS A 262 -23.36 -7.16 7.37
C LYS A 262 -22.86 -7.81 8.66
N PRO A 263 -22.08 -7.12 9.52
CA PRO A 263 -21.59 -7.69 10.77
C PRO A 263 -22.71 -8.04 11.77
N GLU A 264 -23.82 -7.29 11.77
CA GLU A 264 -24.91 -7.50 12.74
C GLU A 264 -25.59 -8.87 12.57
N SER A 265 -25.70 -9.35 11.33
CA SER A 265 -26.25 -10.68 11.06
C SER A 265 -25.28 -11.77 11.54
N ALA A 266 -23.96 -11.57 11.41
CA ALA A 266 -22.96 -12.53 11.88
C ALA A 266 -22.98 -12.72 13.41
N VAL A 267 -23.24 -11.66 14.19
CA VAL A 267 -23.43 -11.79 15.65
C VAL A 267 -24.59 -12.75 15.96
N ILE A 268 -25.73 -12.59 15.27
CA ILE A 268 -26.91 -13.44 15.45
C ILE A 268 -26.60 -14.88 15.02
N THR A 269 -25.97 -15.05 13.85
CA THR A 269 -25.53 -16.34 13.33
C THR A 269 -24.68 -17.09 14.35
N VAL A 270 -23.63 -16.47 14.87
CA VAL A 270 -22.72 -17.13 15.82
C VAL A 270 -23.44 -17.51 17.11
N ARG A 271 -24.32 -16.65 17.64
CA ARG A 271 -25.14 -17.00 18.82
C ARG A 271 -26.04 -18.21 18.57
N GLN A 272 -26.68 -18.27 17.40
CA GLN A 272 -27.53 -19.40 17.02
C GLN A 272 -26.73 -20.70 16.85
N LEU A 273 -25.54 -20.62 16.24
CA LEU A 273 -24.67 -21.79 16.07
C LEU A 273 -24.12 -22.28 17.41
N LEU A 274 -23.72 -21.38 18.31
CA LEU A 274 -23.33 -21.73 19.67
C LEU A 274 -24.45 -22.49 20.39
N ALA A 275 -25.70 -22.01 20.31
CA ALA A 275 -26.84 -22.72 20.87
C ALA A 275 -27.08 -24.08 20.18
N LYS A 276 -27.10 -24.13 18.85
CA LYS A 276 -27.34 -25.33 18.04
C LYS A 276 -26.34 -26.45 18.34
N TYR A 277 -25.07 -26.10 18.53
CA TYR A 277 -24.00 -27.06 18.77
C TYR A 277 -23.62 -27.17 20.25
N ASN A 278 -24.42 -26.66 21.20
CA ASN A 278 -24.12 -26.72 22.64
C ASN A 278 -22.71 -26.20 22.98
N ASN A 279 -22.35 -25.05 22.39
CA ASN A 279 -21.04 -24.41 22.45
C ASN A 279 -19.89 -25.24 21.88
N GLN A 280 -20.14 -26.35 21.19
CA GLN A 280 -19.11 -27.22 20.61
C GLN A 280 -18.56 -26.70 19.26
N ILE A 281 -18.19 -25.42 19.24
CA ILE A 281 -17.45 -24.77 18.15
C ILE A 281 -16.03 -24.53 18.67
N ASP A 282 -15.05 -24.83 17.84
CA ASP A 282 -13.62 -24.71 18.16
C ASP A 282 -12.95 -23.61 17.32
N LEU A 283 -13.44 -23.39 16.09
CA LEU A 283 -12.88 -22.46 15.12
C LEU A 283 -13.98 -21.61 14.48
N ILE A 284 -13.73 -20.32 14.32
CA ILE A 284 -14.51 -19.42 13.46
C ILE A 284 -13.55 -18.79 12.44
N LEU A 285 -13.74 -19.11 11.16
CA LEU A 285 -13.03 -18.50 10.05
C LEU A 285 -13.99 -17.55 9.31
N ALA A 286 -13.55 -16.34 9.03
CA ALA A 286 -14.35 -15.35 8.32
C ALA A 286 -13.64 -14.88 7.06
N THR A 287 -14.42 -14.61 6.02
CA THR A 287 -13.91 -14.07 4.74
C THR A 287 -13.73 -12.55 4.75
N ASP A 288 -14.02 -11.89 5.87
CA ASP A 288 -13.96 -10.44 6.05
C ASP A 288 -13.70 -10.13 7.55
N SER A 289 -12.83 -9.16 7.84
CA SER A 289 -12.45 -8.78 9.20
C SER A 289 -13.64 -8.32 10.05
N ARG A 290 -14.66 -7.66 9.47
CA ARG A 290 -15.85 -7.20 10.19
C ARG A 290 -16.73 -8.38 10.59
N LEU A 291 -16.84 -9.41 9.75
CA LEU A 291 -17.49 -10.67 10.12
C LEU A 291 -16.72 -11.42 11.20
N ALA A 292 -15.37 -11.41 11.15
CA ALA A 292 -14.52 -11.94 12.21
C ALA A 292 -14.80 -11.23 13.55
N MET A 293 -14.86 -9.90 13.54
CA MET A 293 -15.13 -9.08 14.74
C MET A 293 -16.53 -9.33 15.30
N ALA A 294 -17.54 -9.50 14.45
CA ALA A 294 -18.88 -9.93 14.89
C ALA A 294 -18.84 -11.30 15.60
N GLY A 295 -18.04 -12.24 15.09
CA GLY A 295 -17.78 -13.52 15.75
C GLY A 295 -17.09 -13.36 17.10
N VAL A 296 -16.04 -12.55 17.17
CA VAL A 296 -15.33 -12.21 18.42
C VAL A 296 -16.30 -11.60 19.44
N GLN A 297 -17.16 -10.66 19.04
CA GLN A 297 -18.16 -10.03 19.90
C GLN A 297 -19.16 -11.05 20.47
N ALA A 298 -19.68 -11.94 19.62
CA ALA A 298 -20.61 -12.98 20.05
C ALA A 298 -19.93 -13.97 21.04
N LEU A 299 -18.68 -14.34 20.77
CA LEU A 299 -17.89 -15.21 21.65
C LEU A 299 -17.59 -14.55 23.00
N LYS A 300 -17.22 -13.27 23.03
CA LYS A 300 -17.01 -12.52 24.28
C LYS A 300 -18.30 -12.49 25.12
N SER A 301 -19.43 -12.19 24.48
CA SER A 301 -20.74 -12.16 25.14
C SER A 301 -21.14 -13.51 25.74
N ALA A 302 -20.63 -14.62 25.19
CA ALA A 302 -20.84 -15.97 25.69
C ALA A 302 -19.74 -16.47 26.65
N GLY A 303 -18.69 -15.68 26.92
CA GLY A 303 -17.53 -16.09 27.72
C GLY A 303 -16.64 -17.14 27.04
N LEU A 304 -16.65 -17.20 25.70
CA LEU A 304 -15.99 -18.24 24.89
C LEU A 304 -14.80 -17.72 24.05
N ASN A 305 -14.52 -16.42 24.07
CA ASN A 305 -13.46 -15.78 23.27
C ASN A 305 -12.04 -16.23 23.63
N LYS A 306 -11.86 -16.98 24.70
CA LYS A 306 -10.57 -17.62 25.08
C LYS A 306 -10.54 -19.12 24.79
N ARG A 307 -11.57 -19.68 24.17
CA ARG A 307 -11.67 -21.11 23.82
C ARG A 307 -11.75 -21.32 22.30
N VAL A 308 -12.37 -20.39 21.59
CA VAL A 308 -12.60 -20.51 20.15
C VAL A 308 -11.55 -19.69 19.41
N LEU A 309 -10.83 -20.35 18.50
CA LEU A 309 -9.85 -19.72 17.61
C LEU A 309 -10.58 -18.95 16.51
N THR A 310 -10.22 -17.70 16.30
CA THR A 310 -10.86 -16.78 15.37
C THR A 310 -9.89 -16.28 14.30
N LEU A 311 -10.32 -16.33 13.03
CA LEU A 311 -9.56 -15.87 11.87
C LEU A 311 -10.40 -14.95 10.98
N GLY A 312 -9.76 -13.91 10.44
CA GLY A 312 -10.36 -12.98 9.49
C GLY A 312 -9.52 -12.74 8.23
N PHE A 313 -10.07 -11.97 7.30
CA PHE A 313 -9.41 -11.51 6.08
C PHE A 313 -9.67 -10.01 5.89
N GLY A 314 -8.62 -9.23 5.70
CA GLY A 314 -8.67 -7.78 5.56
C GLY A 314 -7.60 -7.07 6.40
N ALA A 315 -7.31 -7.61 7.58
CA ALA A 315 -6.49 -6.94 8.59
C ALA A 315 -6.96 -5.48 8.86
N ASP A 316 -8.28 -5.31 8.95
CA ASP A 316 -8.93 -4.02 9.23
C ASP A 316 -8.49 -3.47 10.59
N LYS A 317 -8.68 -2.16 10.81
CA LYS A 317 -8.19 -1.45 12.00
C LYS A 317 -8.73 -2.04 13.29
N GLU A 318 -10.01 -2.40 13.33
CA GLU A 318 -10.64 -3.02 14.51
C GLU A 318 -10.10 -4.43 14.76
N ALA A 319 -10.03 -5.27 13.73
CA ALA A 319 -9.45 -6.62 13.83
C ALA A 319 -7.98 -6.59 14.26
N SER A 320 -7.22 -5.63 13.74
CA SER A 320 -5.83 -5.39 14.12
C SER A 320 -5.68 -5.04 15.60
N ARG A 321 -6.60 -4.23 16.14
CA ARG A 321 -6.64 -3.89 17.58
C ARG A 321 -7.00 -5.11 18.43
N ALA A 322 -8.05 -5.84 18.06
CA ALA A 322 -8.46 -7.05 18.75
C ALA A 322 -7.34 -8.11 18.76
N LEU A 323 -6.60 -8.23 17.66
CA LEU A 323 -5.45 -9.12 17.55
C LEU A 323 -4.32 -8.74 18.51
N LEU A 324 -3.97 -7.45 18.59
CA LEU A 324 -2.96 -6.96 19.54
C LEU A 324 -3.41 -7.15 21.01
N ALA A 325 -4.69 -6.93 21.28
CA ALA A 325 -5.30 -7.17 22.58
C ALA A 325 -5.41 -8.67 22.95
N GLY A 326 -5.15 -9.59 22.01
CA GLY A 326 -5.29 -11.03 22.22
C GLY A 326 -6.74 -11.48 22.36
N GLU A 327 -7.65 -10.77 21.72
CA GLU A 327 -9.09 -11.08 21.62
C GLU A 327 -9.45 -11.72 20.28
N HIS A 328 -8.55 -11.61 19.31
CA HIS A 328 -8.59 -12.22 17.98
C HIS A 328 -7.22 -12.85 17.69
N ASP A 329 -7.17 -13.93 16.93
CA ASP A 329 -5.95 -14.75 16.86
C ASP A 329 -5.11 -14.50 15.60
N ALA A 330 -5.76 -14.38 14.44
CA ALA A 330 -5.05 -14.10 13.19
C ALA A 330 -5.92 -13.44 12.12
N GLU A 331 -5.26 -12.64 11.29
CA GLU A 331 -5.82 -11.99 10.12
C GLU A 331 -5.01 -12.38 8.88
N VAL A 332 -5.64 -12.40 7.72
CA VAL A 332 -4.91 -12.42 6.45
C VAL A 332 -5.01 -11.05 5.81
N ASP A 333 -3.87 -10.41 5.63
CA ASP A 333 -3.76 -9.07 5.07
C ASP A 333 -3.68 -9.13 3.52
N PRO A 334 -4.64 -8.53 2.79
CA PRO A 334 -4.65 -8.48 1.34
C PRO A 334 -3.66 -7.47 0.75
N MET A 335 -2.88 -6.79 1.58
CA MET A 335 -1.89 -5.79 1.16
C MET A 335 -2.48 -4.65 0.28
N PRO A 336 -3.51 -3.93 0.76
CA PRO A 336 -4.16 -2.83 0.02
C PRO A 336 -3.20 -1.73 -0.45
N GLU A 337 -2.05 -1.57 0.22
CA GLU A 337 -1.01 -0.65 -0.25
C GLU A 337 -0.43 -1.08 -1.60
N LEU A 338 -0.16 -2.38 -1.79
CA LEU A 338 0.30 -2.92 -3.06
C LEU A 338 -0.81 -2.87 -4.12
N LEU A 339 -2.06 -3.18 -3.73
CA LEU A 339 -3.21 -3.05 -4.64
C LEU A 339 -3.31 -1.63 -5.20
N GLY A 340 -3.28 -0.62 -4.34
CA GLY A 340 -3.33 0.78 -4.75
C GLY A 340 -2.14 1.19 -5.62
N GLN A 341 -0.94 0.70 -5.31
CA GLN A 341 0.25 0.96 -6.12
C GLN A 341 0.11 0.38 -7.53
N TYR A 342 -0.20 -0.91 -7.66
CA TYR A 342 -0.25 -1.57 -8.95
C TYR A 342 -1.47 -1.17 -9.78
N ALA A 343 -2.63 -0.90 -9.15
CA ALA A 343 -3.79 -0.36 -9.85
C ALA A 343 -3.50 1.03 -10.43
N PHE A 344 -2.79 1.88 -9.68
CA PHE A 344 -2.34 3.18 -10.18
C PHE A 344 -1.35 3.03 -11.34
N ASP A 345 -0.34 2.17 -11.20
CA ASP A 345 0.64 1.90 -12.27
C ASP A 345 -0.03 1.39 -13.54
N ALA A 346 -0.93 0.42 -13.41
CA ALA A 346 -1.69 -0.11 -14.54
C ALA A 346 -2.48 1.01 -15.23
N ALA A 347 -3.17 1.85 -14.45
CA ALA A 347 -4.03 2.90 -15.00
C ALA A 347 -3.25 4.00 -15.71
N VAL A 348 -2.13 4.47 -15.13
CA VAL A 348 -1.28 5.50 -15.75
C VAL A 348 -0.62 4.98 -17.02
N ASN A 349 -0.08 3.76 -16.97
CA ASN A 349 0.62 3.19 -18.13
C ASN A 349 -0.33 2.87 -19.28
N LEU A 350 -1.53 2.35 -18.99
CA LEU A 350 -2.56 2.12 -20.01
C LEU A 350 -3.07 3.42 -20.64
N ALA A 351 -3.16 4.50 -19.87
CA ALA A 351 -3.57 5.79 -20.38
C ALA A 351 -2.54 6.44 -21.32
N GLY A 352 -1.24 6.21 -21.06
CA GLY A 352 -0.14 6.81 -21.82
C GLY A 352 0.43 5.92 -22.94
N ALA A 353 0.82 4.69 -22.61
CA ALA A 353 1.61 3.79 -23.46
C ALA A 353 0.82 2.56 -23.96
N ALA A 354 -0.44 2.41 -23.57
CA ALA A 354 -1.31 1.27 -23.91
C ALA A 354 -0.75 -0.12 -23.55
N HIS A 355 0.24 -0.16 -22.64
CA HIS A 355 0.83 -1.36 -22.06
C HIS A 355 1.06 -1.14 -20.58
N TRP A 356 1.04 -2.20 -19.77
CA TRP A 356 1.38 -2.16 -18.35
C TRP A 356 2.04 -3.48 -17.93
N GLN A 357 2.77 -3.47 -16.81
CA GLN A 357 3.48 -4.65 -16.34
C GLN A 357 2.56 -5.58 -15.54
N TYR A 358 2.34 -6.78 -16.07
CA TYR A 358 1.55 -7.87 -15.47
C TYR A 358 2.38 -9.17 -15.48
N ASP A 359 2.04 -10.12 -14.62
CA ASP A 359 2.80 -11.37 -14.45
C ASP A 359 2.02 -12.62 -14.89
N THR A 360 0.71 -12.53 -15.04
CA THR A 360 -0.13 -13.66 -15.43
C THR A 360 -1.34 -13.22 -16.26
N ARG A 361 -2.18 -14.19 -16.65
CA ARG A 361 -3.47 -13.92 -17.29
C ARG A 361 -4.55 -14.75 -16.61
N VAL A 362 -5.68 -14.11 -16.31
CA VAL A 362 -6.84 -14.75 -15.69
C VAL A 362 -7.96 -14.84 -16.72
N LEU A 363 -8.64 -15.99 -16.75
CA LEU A 363 -9.79 -16.20 -17.63
C LEU A 363 -11.05 -15.56 -17.02
N SER A 364 -11.78 -14.80 -17.83
CA SER A 364 -13.12 -14.34 -17.53
C SER A 364 -14.01 -14.64 -18.73
N GLY A 365 -14.71 -15.77 -18.69
CA GLY A 365 -15.40 -16.32 -19.86
C GLY A 365 -14.43 -16.61 -20.99
N ASP A 366 -14.73 -16.04 -22.16
CA ASP A 366 -13.92 -16.16 -23.37
C ASP A 366 -12.68 -15.24 -23.37
N TYR A 367 -12.51 -14.39 -22.35
CA TYR A 367 -11.44 -13.40 -22.31
C TYR A 367 -10.25 -13.85 -21.47
N SER A 368 -9.05 -13.69 -22.02
CA SER A 368 -7.79 -13.84 -21.29
C SER A 368 -7.26 -12.47 -20.87
N VAL A 369 -7.50 -12.11 -19.61
CA VAL A 369 -7.25 -10.78 -19.04
C VAL A 369 -5.83 -10.71 -18.48
N PRO A 370 -4.99 -9.75 -18.91
CA PRO A 370 -3.71 -9.47 -18.26
C PRO A 370 -3.91 -9.17 -16.78
N ALA A 371 -3.15 -9.82 -15.91
CA ALA A 371 -3.40 -9.74 -14.48
C ALA A 371 -2.10 -9.65 -13.66
N ARG A 372 -2.21 -8.97 -12.52
CA ARG A 372 -1.22 -8.97 -11.47
C ARG A 372 -1.87 -9.44 -10.18
N ILE A 373 -1.53 -10.66 -9.78
CA ILE A 373 -2.02 -11.27 -8.54
C ILE A 373 -0.97 -11.05 -7.46
N ILE A 374 -1.28 -10.20 -6.49
CA ILE A 374 -0.35 -9.84 -5.42
C ILE A 374 -0.41 -10.88 -4.29
N PRO A 375 0.70 -11.11 -3.59
CA PRO A 375 0.70 -12.00 -2.44
C PRO A 375 -0.17 -11.44 -1.32
N VAL A 376 -0.65 -12.35 -0.49
CA VAL A 376 -1.29 -12.07 0.80
C VAL A 376 -0.39 -12.53 1.93
N ARG A 377 -0.59 -12.02 3.14
CA ARG A 377 0.24 -12.40 4.30
C ARG A 377 -0.57 -12.68 5.54
N LEU A 378 -0.21 -13.75 6.25
CA LEU A 378 -0.77 -14.07 7.55
C LEU A 378 -0.22 -13.12 8.62
N ILE A 379 -1.12 -12.46 9.33
CA ILE A 379 -0.84 -11.59 10.47
C ILE A 379 -1.31 -12.27 11.76
N LYS A 380 -0.39 -12.31 12.71
CA LYS A 380 -0.50 -12.86 14.06
C LYS A 380 0.06 -11.85 15.04
N LYS A 381 -0.17 -12.06 16.33
CA LYS A 381 0.37 -11.17 17.36
C LYS A 381 1.90 -10.99 17.26
N THR A 382 2.64 -12.03 16.89
CA THR A 382 4.11 -12.01 16.79
C THR A 382 4.65 -11.17 15.63
N ASN A 383 3.87 -10.98 14.56
CA ASN A 383 4.25 -10.15 13.41
C ASN A 383 3.33 -8.94 13.18
N ALA A 384 2.51 -8.58 14.18
CA ALA A 384 1.60 -7.44 14.11
C ALA A 384 2.32 -6.09 13.88
N TYR A 385 3.65 -6.02 14.08
CA TYR A 385 4.47 -4.86 13.70
C TYR A 385 4.35 -4.52 12.20
N LEU A 386 4.00 -5.50 11.35
CA LEU A 386 3.75 -5.31 9.93
C LEU A 386 2.54 -4.40 9.64
N LEU A 387 1.65 -4.23 10.63
CA LEU A 387 0.49 -3.34 10.56
C LEU A 387 0.76 -1.95 11.14
N GLU A 388 1.88 -1.74 11.84
CA GLU A 388 2.21 -0.43 12.43
C GLU A 388 2.44 0.64 11.37
N GLN A 389 2.94 0.26 10.19
CA GLN A 389 3.08 1.19 9.08
C GLN A 389 1.72 1.65 8.54
N ARG A 390 0.71 0.78 8.57
CA ARG A 390 -0.65 1.05 8.10
C ARG A 390 -1.43 1.91 9.09
N TRP A 391 -1.45 1.51 10.35
CA TRP A 391 -2.31 2.12 11.36
C TRP A 391 -1.60 3.08 12.32
N GLY A 392 -0.28 3.18 12.26
CA GLY A 392 0.51 4.00 13.17
C GLY A 392 0.47 3.51 14.62
N LYS A 393 0.70 4.41 15.58
CA LYS A 393 0.67 4.09 17.02
C LYS A 393 -0.75 3.89 17.58
N GLU A 394 -1.79 4.21 16.80
CA GLU A 394 -3.20 4.18 17.22
C GLU A 394 -3.77 2.78 17.49
N ILE A 395 -3.04 1.73 17.11
CA ILE A 395 -3.40 0.33 17.40
C ILE A 395 -2.84 -0.15 18.75
N ARG A 396 -1.87 0.56 19.35
CA ARG A 396 -1.30 0.22 20.65
C ARG A 396 -2.07 0.83 21.83
N SER A 397 -2.94 1.82 21.59
CA SER A 397 -3.67 2.56 22.61
C SER A 397 -5.13 2.11 22.82
N GLY A 398 -5.61 1.09 22.11
CA GLY A 398 -7.00 0.66 22.14
C GLY A 398 -7.28 -0.42 23.18
N GLY A 399 -7.41 -0.03 24.46
CA GLY A 399 -8.29 -0.75 25.37
C GLY A 399 -9.73 -0.39 25.04
N PHE A 400 -10.64 -1.37 25.01
CA PHE A 400 -12.07 -1.14 24.85
C PHE A 400 -12.56 -0.15 25.90
N GLU A 401 -12.98 1.05 25.50
CA GLU A 401 -13.86 1.87 26.33
C GLU A 401 -15.25 1.21 26.30
N SER A 402 -15.57 0.47 27.37
CA SER A 402 -16.95 0.06 27.66
C SER A 402 -17.79 1.32 27.90
N GLY A 403 -18.90 1.42 27.17
CA GLY A 403 -19.66 2.64 27.03
C GLY A 403 -20.26 3.23 28.30
N GLU A 404 -20.32 4.55 28.33
CA GLU A 404 -21.44 5.33 28.84
C GLU A 404 -21.74 6.44 27.82
N GLU A 405 -22.67 6.17 26.90
CA GLU A 405 -23.31 7.23 26.15
C GLU A 405 -24.21 8.02 27.11
N GLY A 406 -23.70 9.15 27.58
CA GLY A 406 -24.46 10.15 28.31
C GLY A 406 -25.59 10.71 27.44
N LYS A 407 -26.82 10.33 27.73
CA LYS A 407 -28.03 11.06 27.34
C LYS A 407 -27.95 12.49 27.87
N LYS A 408 -27.85 13.48 26.98
CA LYS A 408 -28.23 14.87 27.28
C LYS A 408 -29.64 15.11 26.76
N GLU A 409 -30.63 14.91 27.63
CA GLU A 409 -31.92 15.56 27.48
C GLU A 409 -31.98 16.79 28.38
N GLN A 410 -32.47 17.88 27.79
CA GLN A 410 -32.76 19.14 28.44
C GLN A 410 -33.98 18.99 29.34
N GLU A 411 -33.85 19.35 30.62
CA GLU A 411 -35.00 19.86 31.37
C GLU A 411 -34.63 21.14 32.12
N LYS A 412 -35.41 22.18 31.84
CA LYS A 412 -35.44 23.45 32.56
C LYS A 412 -36.28 23.29 33.83
N GLY A 413 -35.70 23.69 34.95
CA GLY A 413 -36.32 24.71 35.80
C GLY A 413 -36.89 24.29 37.16
N LYS A 414 -36.54 25.14 38.14
CA LYS A 414 -36.99 25.31 39.54
C LYS A 414 -36.10 24.54 40.53
N GLY A 415 -35.39 25.18 41.44
CA GLY A 415 -35.71 26.35 42.27
C GLY A 415 -35.72 25.87 43.72
N GLY A 416 -34.81 26.37 44.56
CA GLY A 416 -34.76 25.96 45.97
C GLY A 416 -33.42 26.28 46.63
N GLU A 417 -33.49 27.08 47.70
CA GLU A 417 -32.42 27.72 48.45
C GLU A 417 -31.59 26.81 49.37
N ASN A 418 -30.53 27.44 49.89
CA ASN A 418 -29.84 27.23 51.18
C ASN A 418 -28.62 26.31 51.23
N GLY A 419 -27.48 26.93 51.57
CA GLY A 419 -26.88 26.66 52.88
C GLY A 419 -25.43 26.17 52.90
N GLN A 420 -24.53 27.10 53.23
CA GLN A 420 -23.37 26.97 54.12
C GLN A 420 -22.09 26.22 53.65
N ASP A 421 -21.03 27.03 53.52
CA ASP A 421 -19.75 26.98 54.23
C ASP A 421 -19.14 25.61 54.57
N GLN A 422 -17.93 25.34 54.05
CA GLN A 422 -16.71 25.45 54.86
C GLN A 422 -15.44 25.25 54.02
N GLU A 423 -14.51 26.19 54.17
CA GLU A 423 -13.08 26.06 53.85
C GLU A 423 -12.42 24.94 54.68
N LYS A 424 -11.44 24.24 54.08
CA LYS A 424 -10.11 24.06 54.71
C LYS A 424 -9.05 23.56 53.73
N ARG A 425 -8.11 24.48 53.47
CA ARG A 425 -6.65 24.40 53.39
C ARG A 425 -5.96 23.08 52.96
N GLN A 426 -5.19 23.27 51.89
CA GLN A 426 -3.84 22.77 51.59
C GLN A 426 -3.08 22.09 52.73
N ASP A 427 -2.43 20.97 52.40
CA ASP A 427 -1.05 20.71 52.81
C ASP A 427 -0.30 19.97 51.69
N GLU A 428 0.92 20.43 51.44
CA GLU A 428 1.86 19.96 50.45
C GLU A 428 2.56 18.67 50.92
N GLY A 429 2.98 17.84 49.96
CA GLY A 429 3.75 16.63 50.22
C GLY A 429 4.35 16.09 48.93
N GLU A 430 5.36 16.79 48.41
CA GLU A 430 6.30 16.24 47.44
C GLU A 430 6.99 14.99 47.99
N GLN A 431 6.82 13.86 47.31
CA GLN A 431 7.83 12.81 47.28
C GLN A 431 8.02 12.37 45.83
N GLY A 432 9.17 12.76 45.29
CA GLY A 432 9.64 12.31 43.99
C GLY A 432 10.05 10.84 44.02
N SER A 433 9.66 10.11 42.98
CA SER A 433 10.30 8.87 42.55
C SER A 433 10.81 9.06 41.12
N GLN A 434 12.10 9.34 41.02
CA GLN A 434 12.87 9.08 39.80
C GLN A 434 13.00 7.57 39.67
N GLU A 435 12.30 6.97 38.69
CA GLU A 435 12.65 5.64 38.20
C GLU A 435 13.22 5.74 36.78
N GLY A 436 14.37 5.10 36.63
CA GLY A 436 15.33 5.30 35.56
C GLY A 436 14.78 4.98 34.18
N ASN A 437 15.00 5.93 33.27
CA ASN A 437 14.88 5.75 31.83
C ASN A 437 15.91 4.70 31.36
N GLY A 438 15.49 3.43 31.35
CA GLY A 438 16.22 2.33 30.71
C GLY A 438 16.22 2.52 29.20
N GLN A 439 17.05 3.45 28.73
CA GLN A 439 17.24 3.76 27.32
C GLN A 439 17.85 2.52 26.65
N LYS A 440 17.01 1.63 26.10
CA LYS A 440 17.44 0.46 25.31
C LYS A 440 18.46 0.94 24.28
N LYS A 441 19.73 0.50 24.41
CA LYS A 441 20.81 0.86 23.47
C LYS A 441 20.32 0.58 22.04
N LYS A 442 20.38 1.60 21.18
CA LYS A 442 20.10 1.47 19.76
C LYS A 442 21.41 1.27 19.02
N THR A 443 21.50 0.24 18.18
CA THR A 443 22.65 -0.01 17.32
C THR A 443 22.29 0.39 15.90
N ARG A 444 23.10 1.25 15.29
CA ARG A 444 22.93 1.63 13.89
C ARG A 444 23.73 0.68 13.00
N LEU A 445 23.04 -0.07 12.14
CA LEU A 445 23.65 -0.95 11.15
C LEU A 445 23.72 -0.21 9.81
N ARG A 446 24.91 -0.15 9.22
CA ARG A 446 25.15 0.40 7.88
C ARG A 446 25.68 -0.70 6.97
N ILE A 447 24.91 -1.10 5.97
CA ILE A 447 25.26 -2.11 4.97
C ILE A 447 25.64 -1.38 3.67
N THR A 448 26.77 -1.75 3.06
CA THR A 448 27.14 -1.26 1.72
C THR A 448 27.25 -2.47 0.80
N THR A 449 26.44 -2.51 -0.26
CA THR A 449 26.51 -3.59 -1.26
C THR A 449 27.78 -3.46 -2.11
N GLN A 450 28.18 -4.54 -2.80
CA GLN A 450 29.31 -4.49 -3.74
C GLN A 450 29.09 -3.47 -4.88
N GLU A 451 27.83 -3.19 -5.22
CA GLU A 451 27.42 -2.16 -6.18
C GLU A 451 27.42 -0.73 -5.58
N GLY A 452 27.88 -0.56 -4.34
CA GLY A 452 28.00 0.73 -3.67
C GLY A 452 26.71 1.28 -3.06
N LYS A 453 25.62 0.50 -3.05
CA LYS A 453 24.34 0.91 -2.43
C LYS A 453 24.47 0.85 -0.91
N LYS A 454 24.19 1.98 -0.24
CA LYS A 454 24.24 2.09 1.22
C LYS A 454 22.84 2.00 1.81
N ILE A 455 22.65 1.11 2.78
CA ILE A 455 21.41 0.91 3.54
C ILE A 455 21.73 1.14 5.01
N GLU A 456 20.95 1.98 5.68
CA GLU A 456 21.08 2.25 7.12
C GLU A 456 19.80 1.87 7.85
N MET A 457 19.93 1.20 8.99
CA MET A 457 18.81 0.84 9.85
C MET A 457 19.19 0.95 11.33
N ASP A 458 18.28 1.47 12.15
CA ASP A 458 18.44 1.53 13.60
C ASP A 458 17.76 0.30 14.23
N ILE A 459 18.54 -0.57 14.86
CA ILE A 459 18.08 -1.81 15.48
C ILE A 459 18.08 -1.63 17.01
N PRO A 460 16.99 -1.96 17.72
CA PRO A 460 16.98 -1.96 19.18
C PRO A 460 17.80 -3.13 19.74
N GLY A 461 18.74 -2.86 20.64
CA GLY A 461 19.64 -3.85 21.23
C GLY A 461 21.02 -3.90 20.57
N GLU A 462 21.92 -4.73 21.14
CA GLU A 462 23.24 -5.01 20.57
C GLU A 462 23.14 -6.17 19.56
N ILE A 463 23.83 -6.05 18.42
CA ILE A 463 23.81 -7.08 17.36
C ILE A 463 24.70 -8.24 17.76
N LYS A 464 24.16 -9.47 17.81
CA LYS A 464 24.89 -10.69 18.19
C LYS A 464 25.64 -11.34 17.02
N SER A 465 25.03 -11.40 15.83
CA SER A 465 25.64 -11.90 14.59
C SER A 465 24.93 -11.30 13.37
N ILE A 466 25.59 -11.32 12.22
CA ILE A 466 25.04 -10.93 10.91
C ILE A 466 25.37 -12.05 9.94
N GLU A 467 24.35 -12.62 9.29
CA GLU A 467 24.49 -13.69 8.31
C GLU A 467 23.95 -13.22 6.95
N THR A 468 24.61 -13.63 5.87
CA THR A 468 24.16 -13.37 4.49
C THR A 468 23.61 -14.68 3.93
N VAL A 469 22.35 -14.67 3.51
CA VAL A 469 21.71 -15.82 2.87
C VAL A 469 21.57 -15.50 1.38
N GLU A 470 22.23 -16.27 0.52
CA GLU A 470 22.05 -16.19 -0.93
C GLU A 470 20.75 -16.92 -1.28
N GLU A 471 19.79 -16.23 -1.91
CA GLU A 471 18.60 -16.89 -2.46
C GLU A 471 19.00 -17.75 -3.66
N GLY A 472 19.14 -19.05 -3.43
CA GLY A 472 19.33 -20.03 -4.49
C GLY A 472 20.35 -21.12 -4.18
N GLN A 473 20.12 -21.90 -3.12
CA GLN A 473 20.55 -23.30 -3.04
C GLN A 473 19.75 -23.99 -1.91
N GLU A 474 18.75 -24.77 -2.30
CA GLU A 474 18.24 -25.85 -1.46
C GLU A 474 19.42 -26.72 -1.04
N LYS A 475 19.77 -26.70 0.25
CA LYS A 475 20.69 -27.71 0.78
C LYS A 475 19.94 -29.03 0.89
N GLN A 476 20.25 -29.92 -0.05
CA GLN A 476 20.22 -31.37 0.15
C GLN A 476 20.78 -31.69 1.54
N GLN A 477 19.95 -32.31 2.36
CA GLN A 477 20.35 -32.83 3.66
C GLN A 477 21.07 -34.15 3.41
N ASP A 478 22.41 -34.09 3.38
CA ASP A 478 23.26 -35.28 3.38
C ASP A 478 23.01 -36.07 4.67
N THR A 479 22.49 -37.27 4.50
CA THR A 479 22.51 -38.35 5.48
C THR A 479 23.96 -38.80 5.66
N ALA A 480 24.64 -38.27 6.68
CA ALA A 480 25.84 -38.90 7.23
C ALA A 480 25.41 -39.86 8.34
N GLY A 481 25.41 -41.15 8.03
CA GLY A 481 25.32 -42.22 9.01
C GLY A 481 26.56 -42.22 9.89
N THR A 482 26.35 -42.25 11.20
CA THR A 482 27.39 -42.62 12.16
C THR A 482 27.34 -44.13 12.31
N GLU A 483 28.27 -44.81 11.63
CA GLU A 483 28.71 -46.15 12.01
C GLU A 483 29.40 -46.03 13.38
N ASP A 484 28.89 -46.76 14.36
CA ASP A 484 29.57 -47.01 15.62
C ASP A 484 30.01 -48.48 15.59
N ILE A 485 31.31 -48.70 15.42
CA ILE A 485 31.94 -50.03 15.45
C ILE A 485 33.16 -49.97 16.37
N GLY A 486 33.05 -50.70 17.49
CA GLY A 486 34.14 -51.32 18.24
C GLY A 486 34.68 -50.49 19.42
N GLY A 487 34.83 -51.01 20.64
CA GLY A 487 34.74 -52.38 21.14
C GLY A 487 35.62 -52.50 22.39
N GLU A 488 35.12 -53.17 23.43
CA GLU A 488 35.78 -54.19 24.27
C GLU A 488 34.77 -54.76 25.29
#